data_AF-A0AB34I2A7-F1
#
_entry.id   AF-A0AB34I2A7-F1
#
_cell.length_a   1.000
_cell.length_b   1.000
_cell.length_c   1.000
_cell.angle_alpha   90.00
_cell.angle_beta   90.00
_cell.angle_gamma   90.00
#
_symmetry.space_group_name_H-M   'P 1'
#
loop_
_entity.id
_entity.type
_entity.pdbx_description
1 polymer ?
#
loop_
_entity_poly.entity_id
_entity_poly.type
_entity_poly.pdbx_seq_one_letter_code
_entity_poly.pdbx_strand_id
1 'polypeptide(L)'
;MVQASPGYVLVGADVDAQELWIAAVLRDAHFAGMHGCTAFGWMTLQGRKSRGTDLHSKRAATVGITHEHTKVFNDGCIYGAGQPFAERLLMQFNHWLTRQEAGGS
;
A
#
# COMPACT_ATOMS: atom_id res chain seq x y z
N MET A 1 19.37 22.99 -7.42
CA MET A 1 17.97 23.00 -6.95
C MET A 1 17.09 23.46 -8.12
N VAL A 2 16.00 22.75 -8.42
CA VAL A 2 15.08 23.14 -9.51
C VAL A 2 14.17 24.26 -8.98
N GLN A 3 13.99 25.33 -9.77
CA GLN A 3 13.23 26.53 -9.39
C GLN A 3 12.40 26.99 -10.59
N ALA A 4 11.25 27.63 -10.34
CA ALA A 4 10.54 28.35 -11.39
C ALA A 4 11.33 29.59 -11.83
N SER A 5 11.16 30.00 -13.09
CA SER A 5 11.68 31.26 -13.60
C SER A 5 11.05 32.47 -12.88
N PRO A 6 11.73 33.64 -12.86
CA PRO A 6 11.18 34.85 -12.24
C PRO A 6 9.77 35.18 -12.77
N GLY A 7 8.84 35.47 -11.86
CA GLY A 7 7.44 35.75 -12.21
C GLY A 7 6.55 34.51 -12.40
N TYR A 8 7.10 33.29 -12.29
CA TYR A 8 6.35 32.03 -12.38
C TYR A 8 6.45 31.21 -11.10
N VAL A 9 5.53 30.24 -10.94
CA VAL A 9 5.51 29.29 -9.83
C VAL A 9 5.37 27.86 -10.35
N LEU A 10 5.98 26.90 -9.68
CA LEU A 10 5.74 25.48 -9.94
C LEU A 10 4.51 25.04 -9.13
N VAL A 11 3.51 24.48 -9.80
CA VAL A 11 2.35 23.87 -9.15
C VAL A 11 2.48 22.36 -9.32
N GLY A 12 2.54 21.64 -8.21
CA GLY A 12 2.62 20.18 -8.19
C GLY A 12 1.38 19.57 -7.55
N ALA A 13 1.06 18.35 -7.97
CA ALA A 13 0.11 17.49 -7.30
C ALA A 13 0.78 16.13 -7.07
N ASP A 14 0.57 15.57 -5.88
CA ASP A 14 0.97 14.20 -5.56
C ASP A 14 -0.27 13.33 -5.56
N VAL A 15 -0.20 12.20 -6.26
CA VAL A 15 -1.30 11.24 -6.35
C VAL A 15 -1.01 10.12 -5.38
N ASP A 16 -1.68 10.14 -4.23
CA ASP A 16 -1.59 9.06 -3.24
C ASP A 16 -2.01 7.72 -3.88
N ALA A 17 -1.17 6.69 -3.70
CA ALA A 17 -1.49 5.29 -4.01
C ALA A 17 -1.83 4.98 -5.49
N GLN A 18 -1.25 5.71 -6.45
CA GLN A 18 -1.53 5.54 -7.88
C GLN A 18 -1.38 4.09 -8.37
N GLU A 19 -0.34 3.38 -7.94
CA GLU A 19 -0.06 2.02 -8.38
C GLU A 19 -1.06 1.01 -7.79
N LEU A 20 -1.57 1.28 -6.59
CA LEU A 20 -2.62 0.48 -5.98
C LEU A 20 -3.94 0.61 -6.75
N TRP A 21 -4.27 1.80 -7.24
CA TRP A 21 -5.45 2.02 -8.08
C TRP A 21 -5.37 1.25 -9.39
N ILE A 22 -4.22 1.27 -10.06
CA ILE A 22 -4.00 0.52 -11.31
C ILE A 22 -4.13 -0.99 -11.05
N ALA A 23 -3.45 -1.50 -10.02
CA ALA A 23 -3.52 -2.91 -9.65
C ALA A 23 -4.96 -3.34 -9.29
N ALA A 24 -5.73 -2.47 -8.64
CA ALA A 24 -7.12 -2.73 -8.27
C ALA A 24 -8.01 -2.87 -9.50
N VAL A 25 -7.93 -1.92 -10.43
CA VAL A 25 -8.72 -1.95 -11.67
C VAL A 25 -8.39 -3.18 -12.51
N LEU A 26 -7.10 -3.50 -12.68
CA LEU A 26 -6.68 -4.69 -13.43
C LEU A 26 -7.21 -5.99 -12.79
N ARG A 27 -7.14 -6.08 -11.46
CA ARG A 27 -7.62 -7.25 -10.72
C ARG A 27 -9.13 -7.41 -10.83
N ASP A 28 -9.87 -6.32 -10.65
CA ASP A 28 -11.34 -6.32 -10.76
C ASP A 28 -11.80 -6.67 -12.18
N ALA A 29 -11.13 -6.13 -13.20
CA ALA A 29 -11.40 -6.44 -14.60
C ALA A 29 -11.23 -7.94 -14.90
N HIS A 30 -10.15 -8.55 -14.39
CA HIS A 30 -9.89 -9.98 -14.57
C HIS A 30 -10.83 -10.86 -13.74
N PHE A 31 -11.24 -10.42 -12.55
CA PHE A 31 -12.03 -11.25 -11.63
C PHE A 31 -13.49 -11.36 -12.05
N ALA A 32 -14.20 -10.23 -12.17
CA ALA A 32 -15.63 -10.20 -12.51
C ALA A 32 -16.03 -9.05 -13.44
N GLY A 33 -15.07 -8.24 -13.91
CA GLY A 33 -15.35 -7.12 -14.81
C GLY A 33 -16.07 -5.94 -14.16
N MET A 34 -16.13 -5.87 -12.82
CA MET A 34 -16.87 -4.84 -12.07
C MET A 34 -15.96 -4.16 -11.04
N HIS A 35 -15.94 -2.83 -11.02
CA HIS A 35 -15.15 -2.09 -10.03
C HIS A 35 -15.57 -2.44 -8.60
N GLY A 36 -14.58 -2.67 -7.73
CA GLY A 36 -14.79 -3.04 -6.34
C GLY A 36 -15.23 -4.49 -6.13
N CYS A 37 -15.22 -5.34 -7.16
CA CYS A 37 -15.63 -6.74 -7.01
C CYS A 37 -14.63 -7.61 -6.24
N THR A 38 -13.37 -7.18 -6.12
CA THR A 38 -12.40 -7.81 -5.23
C THR A 38 -12.25 -7.06 -3.92
N ALA A 39 -11.83 -7.74 -2.85
CA ALA A 39 -11.57 -7.09 -1.56
C ALA A 39 -10.55 -5.95 -1.68
N PHE A 40 -9.52 -6.13 -2.51
CA PHE A 40 -8.53 -5.11 -2.81
C PHE A 40 -9.15 -3.92 -3.55
N GLY A 41 -9.94 -4.18 -4.61
CA GLY A 41 -10.66 -3.14 -5.33
C GLY A 41 -11.66 -2.37 -4.45
N TRP A 42 -12.41 -3.08 -3.61
CA TRP A 42 -13.37 -2.48 -2.68
C TRP A 42 -12.70 -1.57 -1.67
N MET A 43 -11.58 -2.02 -1.08
CA MET A 43 -10.81 -1.23 -0.12
C MET A 43 -10.23 0.04 -0.75
N THR A 44 -9.77 -0.04 -2.00
CA THR A 44 -9.29 1.13 -2.74
C THR A 44 -10.44 2.10 -3.07
N LEU A 45 -11.60 1.57 -3.47
CA LEU A 45 -12.76 2.38 -3.87
C LEU A 45 -13.47 3.09 -2.70
N GLN A 46 -13.69 2.37 -1.59
CA GLN A 46 -14.43 2.89 -0.43
C GLN A 46 -13.51 3.54 0.62
N GLY A 47 -12.22 3.20 0.60
CA GLY A 47 -11.24 3.60 1.60
C GLY A 47 -11.10 5.12 1.74
N ARG A 48 -10.97 5.60 2.98
CA ARG A 48 -10.74 7.01 3.28
C ARG A 48 -9.62 7.15 4.31
N LYS A 49 -8.57 7.88 3.95
CA LYS A 49 -7.43 8.22 4.82
C LYS A 49 -7.88 8.89 6.11
N SER A 50 -8.81 9.84 6.03
CA SER A 50 -9.37 10.56 7.18
C SER A 50 -10.15 9.67 8.16
N ARG A 51 -10.61 8.49 7.72
CA ARG A 51 -11.34 7.51 8.57
C ARG A 51 -10.47 6.31 8.91
N GLY A 52 -9.20 6.27 8.48
CA GLY A 52 -8.32 5.12 8.63
C GLY A 52 -8.84 3.86 7.96
N THR A 53 -9.70 3.99 6.94
CA THR A 53 -10.29 2.84 6.22
C THR A 53 -9.64 2.56 4.87
N ASP A 54 -8.70 3.40 4.44
CA ASP A 54 -7.87 3.10 3.27
C ASP A 54 -6.95 1.90 3.53
N LEU A 55 -6.40 1.34 2.45
CA LEU A 55 -5.60 0.13 2.50
C LEU A 55 -4.37 0.25 3.39
N HIS A 56 -3.67 1.39 3.38
CA HIS A 56 -2.48 1.59 4.21
C HIS A 56 -2.88 1.64 5.68
N SER A 57 -3.87 2.45 6.04
CA SER A 57 -4.32 2.56 7.44
C SER A 57 -4.85 1.24 8.00
N LYS A 58 -5.66 0.51 7.23
CA LYS A 58 -6.21 -0.77 7.66
C LYS A 58 -5.13 -1.82 7.87
N ARG A 59 -4.18 -1.92 6.93
CA ARG A 59 -3.10 -2.91 7.03
C ARG A 59 -2.10 -2.55 8.12
N ALA A 60 -1.79 -1.27 8.30
CA ALA A 60 -0.98 -0.77 9.41
C ALA A 60 -1.57 -1.20 10.77
N ALA A 61 -2.88 -1.01 10.94
CA ALA A 61 -3.60 -1.41 12.15
C ALA A 61 -3.61 -2.93 12.36
N THR A 62 -3.83 -3.72 11.30
CA THR A 62 -3.84 -5.19 11.39
C THR A 62 -2.47 -5.76 11.75
N VAL A 63 -1.40 -5.20 11.19
CA VAL A 63 -0.03 -5.71 11.39
C VAL A 63 0.63 -5.08 12.62
N GLY A 64 0.12 -3.96 13.11
CA GLY A 64 0.70 -3.23 14.25
C GLY A 64 1.94 -2.42 13.89
N ILE A 65 2.00 -1.88 12.67
CA ILE A 65 3.14 -1.10 12.16
C ILE A 65 2.74 0.33 11.81
N THR A 66 3.72 1.20 11.57
CA THR A 66 3.47 2.59 11.16
C THR A 66 2.92 2.67 9.73
N HIS A 67 2.30 3.81 9.41
CA HIS A 67 1.82 4.09 8.06
C HIS A 67 2.95 4.00 7.00
N GLU A 68 4.11 4.60 7.29
CA GLU A 68 5.27 4.59 6.39
C GLU A 68 5.79 3.17 6.12
N HIS A 69 5.88 2.34 7.15
CA HIS A 69 6.26 0.94 7.02
C HIS A 69 5.27 0.14 6.16
N THR A 70 3.98 0.46 6.28
CA THR A 70 2.93 -0.20 5.50
C THR A 70 2.98 0.18 4.02
N LYS A 71 3.41 1.40 3.69
CA LYS A 71 3.62 1.82 2.30
C LYS A 71 4.68 0.94 1.63
N VAL A 72 5.85 0.82 2.25
CA VAL A 72 6.95 -0.05 1.76
C VAL A 72 6.50 -1.51 1.64
N PHE A 73 5.74 -2.01 2.61
CA PHE A 73 5.19 -3.37 2.57
C PHE A 73 4.23 -3.58 1.39
N ASN A 74 3.29 -2.65 1.20
CA ASN A 74 2.30 -2.73 0.13
C ASN A 74 2.94 -2.68 -1.25
N ASP A 75 3.88 -1.76 -1.44
CA ASP A 75 4.62 -1.62 -2.68
C ASP A 75 5.38 -2.91 -2.98
N GLY A 76 6.15 -3.42 -2.01
CA GLY A 76 6.87 -4.69 -2.17
C GLY A 76 5.95 -5.86 -2.52
N CYS A 77 4.78 -5.97 -1.89
CA CYS A 77 3.80 -7.01 -2.23
C CYS A 77 3.25 -6.87 -3.66
N ILE A 78 2.89 -5.65 -4.08
CA ILE A 78 2.30 -5.41 -5.42
C ILE A 78 3.33 -5.63 -6.52
N TYR A 79 4.60 -5.34 -6.25
CA TYR A 79 5.70 -5.61 -7.16
C TYR A 79 6.25 -7.05 -7.09
N GLY A 80 5.62 -7.93 -6.32
CA GLY A 80 5.96 -9.36 -6.31
C GLY A 80 7.24 -9.69 -5.54
N ALA A 81 7.63 -8.89 -4.53
CA ALA A 81 8.80 -9.18 -3.68
C ALA A 81 8.68 -10.49 -2.87
N GLY A 82 7.46 -11.03 -2.76
CA GLY A 82 7.20 -12.37 -2.23
C GLY A 82 7.29 -12.49 -0.71
N GLN A 83 7.09 -13.73 -0.23
CA GLN A 83 7.06 -14.06 1.20
C GLN A 83 8.37 -13.74 1.94
N PRO A 84 9.58 -14.05 1.42
CA PRO A 84 10.83 -13.75 2.14
C PRO A 84 11.04 -12.26 2.39
N PHE A 85 10.55 -11.39 1.49
CA PHE A 85 10.54 -9.96 1.70
C PHE A 85 9.59 -9.58 2.83
N ALA A 86 8.35 -10.07 2.79
CA ALA A 86 7.34 -9.80 3.81
C ALA A 86 7.82 -10.24 5.20
N GLU A 87 8.36 -11.45 5.34
CA GLU A 87 8.93 -11.97 6.59
C GLU A 87 10.03 -11.05 7.13
N ARG A 88 10.98 -10.68 6.28
CA ARG A 88 12.11 -9.83 6.67
C ARG A 88 11.64 -8.45 7.13
N LEU A 89 10.66 -7.87 6.44
CA LEU A 89 10.10 -6.57 6.78
C LEU A 89 9.34 -6.64 8.12
N LEU A 90 8.54 -7.69 8.33
CA LEU A 90 7.81 -7.92 9.59
C LEU A 90 8.78 -8.05 10.77
N MET A 91 9.85 -8.84 10.63
CA MET A 91 10.86 -9.01 11.68
C MET A 91 11.69 -7.74 11.94
N GLN A 92 11.87 -6.87 10.93
CA GLN A 92 12.50 -5.56 11.12
C GLN A 92 11.63 -4.62 11.96
N PHE A 93 10.30 -4.71 11.81
CA PHE A 93 9.37 -3.84 12.53
C PHE A 93 8.99 -4.39 13.91
N ASN A 94 9.07 -5.69 14.10
CA ASN A 94 8.84 -6.34 15.38
C ASN A 94 9.96 -7.34 15.69
N HIS A 95 10.93 -6.91 16.50
CA HIS A 95 12.10 -7.73 16.87
C HIS A 95 11.78 -8.96 17.74
N TRP A 96 10.54 -9.08 18.22
CA TRP A 96 10.08 -10.22 19.01
C TRP A 96 9.52 -11.33 18.12
N LEU A 97 9.29 -11.03 16.84
CA LEU A 97 8.72 -11.96 15.87
C LEU A 97 9.80 -12.90 15.35
N THR A 98 9.63 -14.19 15.57
CA THR A 98 10.51 -15.23 15.03
C THR A 98 10.26 -15.42 13.53
N ARG A 99 11.22 -16.04 12.84
CA ARG A 99 11.04 -16.39 11.41
C ARG A 99 9.84 -17.31 11.18
N GLN A 100 9.55 -18.22 12.12
CA GLN A 100 8.38 -19.11 12.04
C GLN A 100 7.07 -18.33 12.11
N GLU A 101 6.94 -17.46 13.11
CA GLU A 101 5.76 -16.60 13.27
C GLU A 101 5.58 -15.66 12.07
N ALA A 102 6.68 -15.15 11.52
CA ALA A 102 6.65 -14.28 10.33
C ALA A 102 6.19 -15.03 9.07
N GLY A 103 6.59 -16.30 8.93
CA GLY A 103 6.26 -17.14 7.79
C GLY A 103 4.88 -17.79 7.85
N GLY A 104 4.13 -17.58 8.95
CA GLY A 104 2.80 -18.16 9.15
C GLY A 104 2.78 -19.69 9.19
N SER A 105 3.90 -20.32 9.61
CA SER A 105 4.12 -21.78 9.62
C SER A 105 4.49 -22.32 10.99
#